data_AF-A0A212K622-F1
#
_entry.id   AF-A0A212K622-F1
#
_cell.length_a   1.000
_cell.length_b   1.000
_cell.length_c   1.000
_cell.angle_alpha   90.00
_cell.angle_beta   90.00
_cell.angle_gamma   90.00
#
_symmetry.space_group_name_H-M   'P 1'
#
loop_
_entity.id
_entity.type
_entity.pdbx_description
1 polymer ?
#
loop_
_entity_poly.entity_id
_entity_poly.type
_entity_poly.pdbx_seq_one_letter_code
_entity_poly.pdbx_strand_id
1 'polypeptide(L)'
;MSITLYTAPDCLRCKIVKAFLAAKNLPYAAVDFKEQKDEFNAFYRANRPVIYRNPEGIEFPLFSDGQVVRQGSGEIIAYLLSGHALEGSVTRSDLLHGWISGLYPSQCPAGQEDNYVELVRHLAEGGLQVFLQSDGRRPDLLERLLAAGNIARLALNILGPASVYAASFGGAVSNEDIARTVELVKASPKGEIRLLVSPVKRADGSVSWLTKEEAGDAAKMVAEATGQPGLPFAIAAVTELMPQGLQGLAPFELFLPYRSAVRNHLFKADIAKD
;
A
#
# COMPACT_ATOMS: atom_id res chain seq x y z
N MET A 1 -15.43 2.56 25.81
CA MET A 1 -14.08 2.28 25.30
C MET A 1 -13.31 3.59 25.36
N SER A 2 -12.12 3.61 25.95
CA SER A 2 -11.32 4.83 26.07
C SER A 2 -10.20 4.77 25.05
N ILE A 3 -10.19 5.70 24.10
CA ILE A 3 -9.11 5.81 23.12
C ILE A 3 -7.91 6.46 23.82
N THR A 4 -6.73 5.86 23.65
CA THR A 4 -5.44 6.45 24.01
C THR A 4 -4.57 6.55 22.77
N LEU A 5 -4.08 7.76 22.49
CA LEU A 5 -3.16 8.05 21.39
C LEU A 5 -1.78 8.37 21.97
N TYR A 6 -0.81 7.50 21.68
CA TYR A 6 0.59 7.73 22.03
C TYR A 6 1.26 8.50 20.91
N THR A 7 1.90 9.63 21.24
CA THR A 7 2.40 10.59 20.26
C THR A 7 3.83 11.00 20.50
N ALA A 8 4.44 11.56 19.45
CA ALA A 8 5.73 12.23 19.52
C ALA A 8 5.59 13.75 19.36
N PRO A 9 6.51 14.55 19.93
CA PRO A 9 6.55 15.99 19.72
C PRO A 9 6.70 16.32 18.23
N ASP A 10 6.00 17.37 17.78
CA ASP A 10 6.01 17.87 16.40
C ASP A 10 5.68 16.84 15.30
N CYS A 11 5.09 15.72 15.68
CA CYS A 11 4.70 14.65 14.77
C CYS A 11 3.50 15.05 13.91
N LEU A 12 3.74 15.26 12.61
CA LEU A 12 2.68 15.57 11.62
C LEU A 12 1.58 14.51 11.62
N ARG A 13 1.94 13.23 11.52
CA ARG A 13 0.99 12.10 11.52
C ARG A 13 0.12 12.08 12.78
N CYS A 14 0.68 12.47 13.92
CA CYS A 14 -0.04 12.57 15.18
C CYS A 14 -1.06 13.71 15.14
N LYS A 15 -0.70 14.88 14.58
CA LYS A 15 -1.63 16.00 14.36
C LYS A 15 -2.80 15.59 13.44
N ILE A 16 -2.52 14.83 12.38
CA ILE A 16 -3.53 14.34 11.43
C ILE A 16 -4.55 13.44 12.13
N VAL A 17 -4.11 12.47 12.95
CA VAL A 17 -5.02 11.59 13.69
C VAL A 17 -5.80 12.37 14.75
N LYS A 18 -5.18 13.30 15.47
CA LYS A 18 -5.87 14.18 16.43
C LYS A 18 -6.97 15.02 15.76
N ALA A 19 -6.68 15.56 14.58
CA ALA A 19 -7.66 16.31 13.79
C ALA A 19 -8.82 15.43 13.34
N PHE A 20 -8.55 14.18 12.94
CA PHE A 20 -9.60 13.22 12.59
C PHE A 20 -10.52 12.91 13.77
N LEU A 21 -9.94 12.57 14.93
CA LEU A 21 -10.69 12.29 16.17
C LEU A 21 -11.57 13.49 16.57
N ALA A 22 -11.01 14.70 16.50
CA ALA A 22 -11.76 15.92 16.78
C ALA A 22 -12.92 16.13 15.79
N ALA A 23 -12.70 15.95 14.49
CA ALA A 23 -13.75 16.09 13.47
C ALA A 23 -14.88 15.07 13.65
N LYS A 24 -14.57 13.88 14.18
CA LYS A 24 -15.56 12.83 14.48
C LYS A 24 -16.14 12.91 15.89
N ASN A 25 -15.78 13.93 16.70
CA ASN A 25 -16.16 14.07 18.10
C ASN A 25 -15.85 12.83 18.94
N LEU A 26 -14.72 12.17 18.67
CA LEU A 26 -14.28 10.99 19.40
C LEU A 26 -13.37 11.41 20.57
N PRO A 27 -13.78 11.19 21.83
CA PRO A 27 -12.95 11.52 22.98
C PRO A 27 -11.73 10.60 23.05
N TYR A 28 -10.57 11.16 23.38
CA TYR A 28 -9.33 10.42 23.53
C TYR A 28 -8.41 11.04 24.59
N ALA A 29 -7.57 10.20 25.19
CA ALA A 29 -6.40 10.62 25.97
C ALA A 29 -5.16 10.65 25.06
N ALA A 30 -4.24 11.58 25.32
CA ALA A 30 -2.98 11.68 24.59
C ALA A 30 -1.79 11.51 25.53
N VAL A 31 -0.90 10.57 25.20
CA VAL A 31 0.32 10.28 25.96
C VAL A 31 1.52 10.68 25.11
N ASP A 32 2.26 11.70 25.51
CA ASP A 32 3.51 12.08 24.84
C ASP A 32 4.65 11.17 25.31
N PHE A 33 5.34 10.50 24.39
CA PHE A 33 6.36 9.52 24.77
C PHE A 33 7.59 10.13 25.47
N LYS A 34 7.84 11.43 25.31
CA LYS A 34 8.95 12.14 25.98
C LYS A 34 8.54 12.70 27.33
N GLU A 35 7.34 13.27 27.44
CA GLU A 35 6.87 13.89 28.68
C GLU A 35 6.31 12.85 29.67
N GLN A 36 5.67 11.79 29.15
CA GLN A 36 4.97 10.76 29.92
C GLN A 36 5.64 9.39 29.70
N LYS A 37 6.96 9.34 29.93
CA LYS A 37 7.81 8.17 29.63
C LYS A 37 7.36 6.89 30.30
N ASP A 38 6.97 6.94 31.57
CA ASP A 38 6.64 5.74 32.33
C ASP A 38 5.37 5.07 31.81
N GLU A 39 4.34 5.86 31.50
CA GLU A 39 3.10 5.39 30.90
C GLU A 39 3.34 4.83 29.49
N PHE A 40 4.09 5.54 28.65
CA PHE A 40 4.45 5.04 27.32
C PHE A 40 5.27 3.74 27.40
N ASN A 41 6.26 3.67 28.29
CA ASN A 41 7.11 2.49 28.43
C ASN A 41 6.33 1.26 28.92
N ALA A 42 5.37 1.46 29.82
CA ALA A 42 4.47 0.39 30.26
C ALA A 42 3.64 -0.15 29.09
N PHE A 43 3.01 0.75 28.32
CA PHE A 43 2.26 0.39 27.12
C PHE A 43 3.14 -0.32 26.08
N TYR A 44 4.31 0.24 25.76
CA TYR A 44 5.21 -0.29 24.75
C TYR A 44 5.71 -1.69 25.12
N ARG A 45 6.07 -1.93 26.38
CA ARG A 45 6.51 -3.26 26.83
C ARG A 45 5.41 -4.31 26.71
N ALA A 46 4.18 -3.95 27.08
CA ALA A 46 3.02 -4.83 26.99
C ALA A 46 2.64 -5.18 25.54
N ASN A 47 2.87 -4.26 24.60
CA ASN A 47 2.42 -4.38 23.21
C ASN A 47 3.57 -4.54 22.19
N ARG A 48 4.80 -4.74 22.65
CA ARG A 48 6.00 -4.87 21.80
C ARG A 48 5.85 -5.88 20.64
N PRO A 49 5.19 -7.04 20.80
CA PRO A 49 5.05 -8.00 19.70
C PRO A 49 4.24 -7.49 18.50
N VAL A 50 3.35 -6.50 18.71
CA VAL A 50 2.47 -5.96 17.66
C VAL A 50 2.89 -4.57 17.18
N ILE A 51 3.90 -3.96 17.81
CA ILE A 51 4.44 -2.65 17.42
C ILE A 51 5.66 -2.89 16.52
N TYR A 52 5.57 -2.39 15.29
CA TYR A 52 6.70 -2.42 14.38
C TYR A 52 7.71 -1.31 14.69
N ARG A 53 8.99 -1.65 14.48
CA ARG A 53 10.13 -0.75 14.59
C ARG A 53 10.99 -0.86 13.33
N ASN A 54 11.19 0.25 12.64
CA ASN A 54 12.13 0.36 11.53
C ASN A 54 13.54 0.77 12.05
N PRO A 55 14.57 0.85 11.18
CA PRO A 55 15.89 1.31 11.58
C PRO A 55 15.92 2.70 12.24
N GLU A 56 14.97 3.58 11.90
CA GLU A 56 14.82 4.92 12.48
C GLU A 56 14.06 4.95 13.82
N GLY A 57 13.40 3.85 14.19
CA GLY A 57 12.66 3.71 15.44
C GLY A 57 11.20 3.32 15.27
N ILE A 58 10.38 3.73 16.25
CA ILE A 58 8.95 3.44 16.28
C ILE A 58 8.25 4.51 15.43
N GLU A 59 7.40 4.08 14.51
CA GLU A 59 6.51 5.01 13.81
C GLU A 59 5.40 5.46 14.75
N PHE A 60 5.24 6.77 14.89
CA PHE A 60 4.11 7.40 15.59
C PHE A 60 3.06 7.92 14.61
N PRO A 61 1.78 8.01 15.01
CA PRO A 61 1.25 7.69 16.34
C PRO A 61 1.01 6.19 16.57
N LEU A 62 0.89 5.79 17.85
CA LEU A 62 0.31 4.51 18.25
C LEU A 62 -1.07 4.77 18.87
N PHE A 63 -2.02 3.88 18.62
CA PHE A 63 -3.39 3.95 19.09
C PHE A 63 -3.72 2.70 19.91
N SER A 64 -4.54 2.86 20.94
CA SER A 64 -5.20 1.78 21.65
C SER A 64 -6.62 2.18 22.07
N ASP A 65 -7.58 1.28 21.93
CA ASP A 65 -8.93 1.40 22.52
C ASP A 65 -9.16 0.42 23.70
N GLY A 66 -8.09 -0.27 24.11
CA GLY A 66 -8.10 -1.33 25.13
C GLY A 66 -8.27 -2.75 24.57
N GLN A 67 -8.67 -2.89 23.30
CA GLN A 67 -8.80 -4.18 22.62
C GLN A 67 -7.84 -4.31 21.45
N VAL A 68 -7.63 -3.22 20.72
CA VAL A 68 -6.87 -3.18 19.49
C VAL A 68 -5.74 -2.17 19.59
N VAL A 69 -4.56 -2.53 19.07
CA VAL A 69 -3.44 -1.62 18.87
C VAL A 69 -3.24 -1.38 17.38
N ARG A 70 -3.06 -0.11 17.00
CA ARG A 70 -2.75 0.31 15.63
C ARG A 70 -1.58 1.28 15.61
N GLN A 71 -0.84 1.28 14.51
CA GLN A 71 0.35 2.08 14.32
C GLN A 71 0.30 2.84 13.00
N GLY A 72 0.62 4.14 13.04
CA GLY A 72 0.65 5.01 11.87
C GLY A 72 -0.73 5.57 11.51
N SER A 73 -0.73 6.77 10.92
CA SER A 73 -1.97 7.52 10.66
C SER A 73 -2.92 6.81 9.68
N GLY A 74 -2.39 6.06 8.72
CA GLY A 74 -3.18 5.30 7.76
C GLY A 74 -4.01 4.20 8.44
N GLU A 75 -3.35 3.27 9.13
CA GLU A 75 -4.04 2.15 9.80
C GLU A 75 -5.00 2.62 10.90
N ILE A 76 -4.62 3.66 11.66
CA ILE A 76 -5.47 4.18 12.74
C ILE A 76 -6.77 4.76 12.19
N ILE A 77 -6.68 5.62 11.16
CA ILE A 77 -7.89 6.24 10.58
C ILE A 77 -8.74 5.20 9.86
N ALA A 78 -8.12 4.25 9.16
CA ALA A 78 -8.83 3.14 8.53
C ALA A 78 -9.64 2.31 9.57
N TYR A 79 -9.02 2.02 10.72
CA TYR A 79 -9.69 1.32 11.82
C TYR A 79 -10.84 2.13 12.42
N LEU A 80 -10.64 3.44 12.63
CA LEU A 80 -11.69 4.31 13.16
C LEU A 80 -12.88 4.48 12.20
N LEU A 81 -12.66 4.39 10.89
CA LEU A 81 -13.72 4.49 9.87
C LEU A 81 -14.50 3.18 9.68
N SER A 82 -13.82 2.04 9.80
CA SER A 82 -14.33 0.77 9.25
C SER A 82 -14.13 -0.45 10.16
N GLY A 83 -13.57 -0.27 11.35
CA GLY A 83 -13.08 -1.37 12.17
C GLY A 83 -12.01 -2.17 11.41
N HIS A 84 -12.22 -3.48 11.29
CA HIS A 84 -11.26 -4.37 10.61
C HIS A 84 -11.44 -4.44 9.09
N ALA A 85 -12.46 -3.79 8.51
CA ALA A 85 -12.81 -4.03 7.11
C ALA A 85 -11.70 -3.61 6.13
N LEU A 86 -10.95 -2.54 6.43
CA LEU A 86 -9.93 -2.01 5.52
C LEU A 86 -8.53 -2.63 5.69
N GLU A 87 -8.30 -3.59 6.59
CA GLU A 87 -6.96 -4.15 6.91
C GLU A 87 -6.24 -4.79 5.71
N GLY A 88 -6.98 -5.30 4.72
CA GLY A 88 -6.38 -5.82 3.48
C GLY A 88 -5.96 -4.73 2.48
N SER A 89 -6.44 -3.51 2.65
CA SER A 89 -6.31 -2.40 1.69
C SER A 89 -5.51 -1.21 2.23
N VAL A 90 -5.27 -1.20 3.54
CA VAL A 90 -4.51 -0.20 4.26
C VAL A 90 -3.54 -0.93 5.18
N THR A 91 -2.26 -0.73 4.94
CA THR A 91 -1.17 -1.23 5.78
C THR A 91 -0.36 -0.05 6.29
N ARG A 92 0.58 -0.32 7.18
CA ARG A 92 1.59 0.66 7.54
C ARG A 92 2.35 1.20 6.32
N SER A 93 2.83 2.43 6.51
CA SER A 93 3.63 3.14 5.53
C SER A 93 5.07 2.64 5.61
N ASP A 94 5.66 2.29 4.48
CA ASP A 94 7.11 2.10 4.34
C ASP A 94 7.84 3.42 4.02
N LEU A 95 7.09 4.50 3.76
CA LEU A 95 7.63 5.84 3.55
C LEU A 95 7.53 6.73 4.79
N LEU A 96 8.52 7.60 4.97
CA LEU A 96 8.64 8.58 6.06
C LEU A 96 8.73 10.02 5.51
N HIS A 97 9.05 10.99 6.39
CA HIS A 97 9.35 12.38 6.02
C HIS A 97 8.29 13.09 5.15
N GLY A 98 7.03 13.03 5.59
CA GLY A 98 5.93 13.74 4.92
C GLY A 98 5.28 12.95 3.78
N TRP A 99 5.74 11.75 3.47
CA TRP A 99 5.06 10.82 2.56
C TRP A 99 4.21 9.82 3.32
N ILE A 100 3.23 9.23 2.64
CA ILE A 100 2.50 8.04 3.11
C ILE A 100 2.24 7.05 1.98
N SER A 101 2.48 5.78 2.25
CA SER A 101 2.21 4.62 1.38
C SER A 101 1.31 3.60 2.10
N GLY A 102 1.31 2.34 1.66
CA GLY A 102 0.48 1.29 2.25
C GLY A 102 -1.00 1.39 1.88
N LEU A 103 -1.32 2.03 0.76
CA LEU A 103 -2.69 2.29 0.30
C LEU A 103 -2.95 1.55 -1.02
N TYR A 104 -3.71 0.46 -0.94
CA TYR A 104 -4.06 -0.44 -2.05
C TYR A 104 -5.55 -0.37 -2.43
N PRO A 105 -5.99 0.58 -3.29
CA PRO A 105 -7.40 0.75 -3.65
C PRO A 105 -8.02 -0.50 -4.29
N SER A 106 -7.25 -1.28 -5.05
CA SER A 106 -7.71 -2.52 -5.67
C SER A 106 -8.11 -3.60 -4.65
N GLN A 107 -7.64 -3.50 -3.41
CA GLN A 107 -7.96 -4.42 -2.31
C GLN A 107 -9.02 -3.87 -1.36
N CYS A 108 -9.53 -2.65 -1.60
CA CYS A 108 -10.67 -2.13 -0.84
C CYS A 108 -11.85 -3.12 -0.96
N PRO A 109 -12.48 -3.55 0.13
CA PRO A 109 -13.65 -4.43 0.05
C PRO A 109 -14.89 -3.66 -0.44
N ALA A 110 -15.85 -4.39 -1.01
CA ALA A 110 -17.11 -3.82 -1.46
C ALA A 110 -17.87 -3.14 -0.30
N GLY A 111 -18.38 -1.93 -0.53
CA GLY A 111 -19.12 -1.14 0.46
C GLY A 111 -18.24 -0.32 1.41
N GLN A 112 -16.91 -0.32 1.25
CA GLN A 112 -15.98 0.51 2.04
C GLN A 112 -15.34 1.63 1.22
N GLU A 113 -15.81 1.88 0.00
CA GLU A 113 -15.23 2.84 -0.93
C GLU A 113 -15.26 4.26 -0.36
N ASP A 114 -16.38 4.66 0.27
CA ASP A 114 -16.53 6.00 0.86
C ASP A 114 -15.58 6.20 2.03
N ASN A 115 -15.43 5.18 2.89
CA ASN A 115 -14.45 5.19 3.98
C ASN A 115 -13.02 5.28 3.42
N TYR A 116 -12.72 4.57 2.33
CA TYR A 116 -11.41 4.62 1.70
C TYR A 116 -11.10 5.99 1.11
N VAL A 117 -12.07 6.62 0.43
CA VAL A 117 -11.93 7.98 -0.09
C VAL A 117 -11.78 8.99 1.04
N GLU A 118 -12.56 8.86 2.12
CA GLU A 118 -12.44 9.74 3.29
C GLU A 118 -11.05 9.65 3.92
N LEU A 119 -10.55 8.42 4.12
CA LEU A 119 -9.20 8.17 4.64
C LEU A 119 -8.14 8.88 3.79
N VAL A 120 -8.12 8.62 2.48
CA VAL A 120 -7.10 9.15 1.58
C VAL A 120 -7.15 10.68 1.53
N ARG A 121 -8.36 11.25 1.44
CA ARG A 121 -8.57 12.69 1.47
C ARG A 121 -8.05 13.32 2.75
N HIS A 122 -8.38 12.74 3.91
CA HIS A 122 -7.96 13.26 5.21
C HIS A 122 -6.44 13.23 5.38
N LEU A 123 -5.77 12.16 4.91
CA LEU A 123 -4.32 12.07 4.92
C LEU A 123 -3.67 13.16 4.07
N ALA A 124 -4.22 13.41 2.88
CA ALA A 124 -3.70 14.42 1.95
C ALA A 124 -3.93 15.85 2.43
N GLU A 125 -5.15 16.17 2.92
CA GLU A 125 -5.48 17.46 3.55
C GLU A 125 -4.66 17.73 4.81
N GLY A 126 -4.28 16.65 5.51
CA GLY A 126 -3.34 16.68 6.63
C GLY A 126 -1.91 17.06 6.26
N GLY A 127 -1.59 17.22 4.96
CA GLY A 127 -0.29 17.64 4.46
C GLY A 127 0.66 16.51 4.09
N LEU A 128 0.19 15.26 4.03
CA LEU A 128 1.01 14.14 3.56
C LEU A 128 1.00 14.04 2.02
N GLN A 129 2.15 13.72 1.46
CA GLN A 129 2.29 13.32 0.05
C GLN A 129 1.85 11.86 -0.08
N VAL A 130 0.64 11.66 -0.60
CA VAL A 130 0.02 10.33 -0.72
C VAL A 130 0.58 9.56 -1.90
N PHE A 131 1.02 8.32 -1.65
CA PHE A 131 1.41 7.33 -2.65
C PHE A 131 0.39 6.18 -2.70
N LEU A 132 -0.41 6.12 -3.77
CA LEU A 132 -1.34 5.02 -4.02
C LEU A 132 -0.68 3.91 -4.87
N GLN A 133 -1.06 2.67 -4.58
CA GLN A 133 -0.58 1.48 -5.29
C GLN A 133 -1.75 0.62 -5.76
N SER A 134 -2.12 0.74 -7.02
CA SER A 134 -3.15 -0.10 -7.67
C SER A 134 -2.52 -1.38 -8.22
N ASP A 135 -3.30 -2.45 -8.35
CA ASP A 135 -2.90 -3.66 -9.11
C ASP A 135 -3.63 -3.80 -10.44
N GLY A 136 -4.33 -2.76 -10.88
CA GLY A 136 -5.04 -2.72 -12.15
C GLY A 136 -6.52 -3.04 -12.03
N ARG A 137 -6.97 -3.64 -10.91
CA ARG A 137 -8.40 -3.82 -10.63
C ARG A 137 -8.99 -2.56 -10.02
N ARG A 138 -10.31 -2.43 -10.16
CA ARG A 138 -11.15 -1.36 -9.59
C ARG A 138 -10.77 0.06 -10.08
N PRO A 139 -10.65 0.31 -11.40
CA PRO A 139 -10.33 1.64 -11.92
C PRO A 139 -11.34 2.72 -11.49
N ASP A 140 -12.62 2.38 -11.30
CA ASP A 140 -13.64 3.36 -10.86
C ASP A 140 -13.33 3.95 -9.48
N LEU A 141 -12.83 3.15 -8.53
CA LEU A 141 -12.42 3.66 -7.22
C LEU A 141 -11.15 4.52 -7.35
N LEU A 142 -10.23 4.12 -8.21
CA LEU A 142 -9.02 4.89 -8.46
C LEU A 142 -9.34 6.26 -9.07
N GLU A 143 -10.27 6.33 -10.02
CA GLU A 143 -10.78 7.60 -10.58
C GLU A 143 -11.37 8.49 -9.50
N ARG A 144 -12.22 7.93 -8.62
CA ARG A 144 -12.79 8.67 -7.49
C ARG A 144 -11.72 9.23 -6.55
N LEU A 145 -10.67 8.47 -6.28
CA LEU A 145 -9.56 8.89 -5.43
C LEU A 145 -8.73 10.02 -6.08
N LEU A 146 -8.43 9.89 -7.37
CA LEU A 146 -7.72 10.92 -8.12
C LEU A 146 -8.52 12.22 -8.21
N ALA A 147 -9.85 12.12 -8.36
CA ALA A 147 -10.76 13.27 -8.35
C ALA A 147 -10.90 13.91 -6.95
N ALA A 148 -10.81 13.12 -5.88
CA ALA A 148 -10.88 13.61 -4.49
C ALA A 148 -9.62 14.37 -4.04
N GLY A 149 -8.50 14.21 -4.76
CA GLY A 149 -7.37 15.16 -4.74
C GLY A 149 -6.03 14.63 -4.20
N ASN A 150 -5.00 15.46 -4.35
CA ASN A 150 -3.65 15.43 -3.75
C ASN A 150 -2.91 14.08 -3.68
N ILE A 151 -3.10 13.23 -4.69
CA ILE A 151 -2.26 12.05 -4.89
C ILE A 151 -0.92 12.49 -5.49
N ALA A 152 0.15 12.35 -4.71
CA ALA A 152 1.49 12.81 -5.09
C ALA A 152 2.26 11.78 -5.94
N ARG A 153 1.89 10.50 -5.83
CA ARG A 153 2.43 9.40 -6.64
C ARG A 153 1.37 8.32 -6.81
N LEU A 154 1.34 7.70 -7.98
CA LEU A 154 0.51 6.53 -8.26
C LEU A 154 1.37 5.46 -8.94
N ALA A 155 1.32 4.23 -8.43
CA ALA A 155 1.90 3.07 -9.09
C ALA A 155 0.81 2.08 -9.51
N LEU A 156 0.95 1.53 -10.71
CA LEU A 156 0.31 0.29 -11.13
C LEU A 156 1.31 -0.86 -10.96
N ASN A 157 1.04 -1.70 -9.98
CA ASN A 157 1.78 -2.92 -9.68
C ASN A 157 1.11 -4.10 -10.39
N ILE A 158 1.64 -4.50 -11.54
CA ILE A 158 1.28 -5.78 -12.15
C ILE A 158 1.92 -6.88 -11.31
N LEU A 159 1.09 -7.80 -10.80
CA LEU A 159 1.53 -8.84 -9.86
C LEU A 159 1.81 -10.19 -10.54
N GLY A 160 1.54 -10.30 -11.83
CA GLY A 160 1.67 -11.53 -12.62
C GLY A 160 0.65 -11.58 -13.77
N PRO A 161 0.56 -12.71 -14.47
CA PRO A 161 -0.48 -12.94 -15.48
C PRO A 161 -1.84 -13.16 -14.83
N ALA A 162 -2.90 -13.21 -15.65
CA ALA A 162 -4.28 -13.40 -15.20
C ALA A 162 -4.50 -14.60 -14.25
N SER A 163 -3.74 -15.69 -14.43
CA SER A 163 -3.78 -16.86 -13.54
C SER A 163 -3.32 -16.55 -12.10
N VAL A 164 -2.35 -15.66 -11.93
CA VAL A 164 -1.88 -15.21 -10.61
C VAL A 164 -2.93 -14.34 -9.93
N TYR A 165 -3.65 -13.50 -10.68
CA TYR A 165 -4.79 -12.75 -10.15
C TYR A 165 -5.91 -13.68 -9.71
N ALA A 166 -6.27 -14.66 -10.53
CA ALA A 166 -7.30 -15.64 -10.20
C ALA A 166 -6.96 -16.41 -8.91
N ALA A 167 -5.70 -16.84 -8.75
CA ALA A 167 -5.25 -17.55 -7.55
C ALA A 167 -5.20 -16.65 -6.30
N SER A 168 -4.73 -15.41 -6.44
CA SER A 168 -4.54 -14.50 -5.30
C SER A 168 -5.83 -13.81 -4.84
N PHE A 169 -6.78 -13.60 -5.75
CA PHE A 169 -7.93 -12.72 -5.52
C PHE A 169 -9.28 -13.30 -5.91
N GLY A 170 -9.33 -14.57 -6.34
CA GLY A 170 -10.58 -15.23 -6.73
C GLY A 170 -11.14 -14.80 -8.08
N GLY A 171 -10.39 -14.02 -8.87
CA GLY A 171 -10.79 -13.60 -10.21
C GLY A 171 -9.63 -13.02 -11.00
N ALA A 172 -9.65 -13.22 -12.32
CA ALA A 172 -8.68 -12.59 -13.23
C ALA A 172 -8.94 -11.08 -13.31
N VAL A 173 -7.87 -10.29 -13.50
CA VAL A 173 -8.00 -8.88 -13.88
C VAL A 173 -8.44 -8.78 -15.34
N SER A 174 -9.33 -7.84 -15.65
CA SER A 174 -9.82 -7.65 -17.02
C SER A 174 -8.88 -6.75 -17.84
N ASN A 175 -8.81 -6.97 -19.16
CA ASN A 175 -8.03 -6.12 -20.05
C ASN A 175 -8.55 -4.67 -20.05
N GLU A 176 -9.86 -4.49 -19.92
CA GLU A 176 -10.48 -3.16 -19.81
C GLU A 176 -10.00 -2.42 -18.55
N ASP A 177 -10.00 -3.10 -17.40
CA ASP A 177 -9.54 -2.50 -16.14
C ASP A 177 -8.04 -2.15 -16.19
N ILE A 178 -7.21 -3.02 -16.77
CA ILE A 178 -5.79 -2.72 -17.00
C ILE A 178 -5.63 -1.49 -17.89
N ALA A 179 -6.32 -1.44 -19.02
CA ALA A 179 -6.23 -0.33 -19.96
C ALA A 179 -6.63 1.00 -19.30
N ARG A 180 -7.76 1.02 -18.59
CA ARG A 180 -8.23 2.18 -17.84
C ARG A 180 -7.23 2.61 -16.77
N THR A 181 -6.73 1.66 -15.97
CA THR A 181 -5.76 1.97 -14.90
C THR A 181 -4.44 2.50 -15.46
N VAL A 182 -3.95 1.97 -16.59
CA VAL A 182 -2.75 2.46 -17.26
C VAL A 182 -2.90 3.94 -17.65
N GLU A 183 -4.03 4.33 -18.23
CA GLU A 183 -4.26 5.73 -18.62
C GLU A 183 -4.35 6.66 -17.39
N LEU A 184 -4.98 6.20 -16.29
CA LEU A 184 -5.01 6.96 -15.02
C LEU A 184 -3.61 7.17 -14.44
N VAL A 185 -2.75 6.14 -14.50
CA VAL A 185 -1.37 6.22 -14.01
C VAL A 185 -0.54 7.16 -14.88
N LYS A 186 -0.68 7.07 -16.22
CA LYS A 186 0.01 7.99 -17.16
C LYS A 186 -0.37 9.45 -16.95
N ALA A 187 -1.63 9.71 -16.59
CA ALA A 187 -2.12 11.06 -16.29
C ALA A 187 -1.69 11.57 -14.91
N SER A 188 -1.19 10.70 -14.02
CA SER A 188 -0.88 11.04 -12.63
C SER A 188 0.53 11.62 -12.46
N PRO A 189 0.73 12.59 -11.54
CA PRO A 189 2.05 13.04 -11.15
C PRO A 189 2.91 11.88 -10.64
N LYS A 190 4.13 11.73 -11.18
CA LYS A 190 5.05 10.64 -10.86
C LYS A 190 4.43 9.24 -11.01
N GLY A 191 3.56 9.07 -12.02
CA GLY A 191 2.98 7.78 -12.39
C GLY A 191 4.04 6.74 -12.76
N GLU A 192 3.92 5.53 -12.22
CA GLU A 192 4.80 4.41 -12.51
C GLU A 192 3.99 3.16 -12.83
N ILE A 193 4.30 2.50 -13.94
CA ILE A 193 3.73 1.20 -14.29
C ILE A 193 4.87 0.19 -14.19
N ARG A 194 4.65 -0.89 -13.42
CA ARG A 194 5.71 -1.86 -13.16
C ARG A 194 5.19 -3.27 -12.95
N LEU A 195 6.02 -4.25 -13.25
CA LEU A 195 5.92 -5.58 -12.66
C LEU A 195 6.53 -5.49 -11.26
N LEU A 196 5.70 -5.72 -10.24
CA LEU A 196 6.17 -5.82 -8.86
C LEU A 196 6.28 -7.29 -8.48
N VAL A 197 7.50 -7.82 -8.56
CA VAL A 197 7.81 -9.20 -8.18
C VAL A 197 7.55 -9.39 -6.70
N SER A 198 6.49 -10.12 -6.39
CA SER A 198 6.00 -10.36 -5.04
C SER A 198 5.87 -11.87 -4.80
N PRO A 199 5.94 -12.36 -3.55
CA PRO A 199 5.69 -13.76 -3.24
C PRO A 199 4.28 -14.17 -3.68
N VAL A 200 4.19 -15.25 -4.45
CA VAL A 200 2.95 -15.82 -4.96
C VAL A 200 2.65 -17.11 -4.21
N LYS A 201 1.45 -17.22 -3.65
CA LYS A 201 0.92 -18.48 -3.10
C LYS A 201 0.48 -19.37 -4.25
N ARG A 202 1.04 -20.57 -4.32
CA ARG A 202 0.76 -21.59 -5.33
C ARG A 202 -0.40 -22.48 -4.87
N ALA A 203 -0.99 -23.21 -5.82
CA ALA A 203 -2.13 -24.09 -5.55
C ALA A 203 -1.80 -25.24 -4.57
N ASP A 204 -0.53 -25.65 -4.48
CA ASP A 204 -0.03 -26.65 -3.53
C ASP A 204 0.27 -26.06 -2.14
N GLY A 205 -0.02 -24.77 -1.91
CA GLY A 205 0.25 -24.05 -0.67
C GLY A 205 1.70 -23.56 -0.53
N SER A 206 2.58 -23.87 -1.49
CA SER A 206 3.94 -23.33 -1.51
C SER A 206 3.92 -21.83 -1.83
N VAL A 207 4.98 -21.14 -1.41
CA VAL A 207 5.22 -19.75 -1.76
C VAL A 207 6.45 -19.69 -2.65
N SER A 208 6.37 -18.95 -3.75
CA SER A 208 7.52 -18.73 -4.63
C SER A 208 7.45 -17.38 -5.31
N TRP A 209 8.58 -16.97 -5.89
CA TRP A 209 8.59 -15.87 -6.85
C TRP A 209 7.80 -16.25 -8.11
N LEU A 210 7.44 -15.26 -8.92
CA LEU A 210 6.98 -15.54 -10.28
C LEU A 210 8.02 -16.39 -11.02
N THR A 211 7.61 -17.08 -12.07
CA THR A 211 8.57 -17.60 -13.05
C THR A 211 8.92 -16.51 -14.06
N LYS A 212 9.99 -16.73 -14.81
CA LYS A 212 10.36 -15.85 -15.93
C LYS A 212 9.24 -15.82 -16.98
N GLU A 213 8.64 -16.97 -17.23
CA GLU A 213 7.53 -17.15 -18.16
C GLU A 213 6.31 -16.36 -17.70
N GLU A 214 5.95 -16.44 -16.42
CA GLU A 214 4.86 -15.65 -15.83
C GLU A 214 5.13 -14.14 -15.94
N ALA A 215 6.37 -13.69 -15.76
CA ALA A 215 6.73 -12.29 -15.98
C ALA A 215 6.53 -11.84 -17.45
N GLY A 216 6.87 -12.71 -18.41
CA GLY A 216 6.61 -12.48 -19.83
C GLY A 216 5.11 -12.42 -20.15
N ASP A 217 4.32 -13.36 -19.60
CA ASP A 217 2.88 -13.41 -19.78
C ASP A 217 2.17 -12.21 -19.15
N ALA A 218 2.67 -11.72 -18.01
CA ALA A 218 2.19 -10.47 -17.39
C ALA A 218 2.43 -9.26 -18.32
N ALA A 219 3.61 -9.19 -18.94
CA ALA A 219 3.91 -8.13 -19.91
C ALA A 219 3.04 -8.22 -21.17
N LYS A 220 2.80 -9.45 -21.65
CA LYS A 220 1.90 -9.72 -22.77
C LYS A 220 0.48 -9.24 -22.47
N MET A 221 -0.05 -9.58 -21.29
CA MET A 221 -1.37 -9.13 -20.84
C MET A 221 -1.51 -7.61 -20.86
N VAL A 222 -0.50 -6.88 -20.35
CA VAL A 222 -0.50 -5.40 -20.39
C VAL A 222 -0.40 -4.86 -21.82
N ALA A 223 0.46 -5.44 -22.66
CA ALA A 223 0.62 -5.02 -24.05
C ALA A 223 -0.67 -5.23 -24.86
N GLU A 224 -1.36 -6.35 -24.66
CA GLU A 224 -2.64 -6.67 -25.30
C GLU A 224 -3.77 -5.77 -24.80
N ALA A 225 -3.84 -5.53 -23.48
CA ALA A 225 -4.84 -4.64 -22.89
C ALA A 225 -4.72 -3.20 -23.41
N THR A 226 -3.49 -2.71 -23.60
CA THR A 226 -3.23 -1.31 -23.92
C THR A 226 -3.02 -1.05 -25.42
N GLY A 227 -2.68 -2.07 -26.20
CA GLY A 227 -2.18 -1.93 -27.57
C GLY A 227 -0.86 -1.14 -27.67
N GLN A 228 -0.12 -0.99 -26.55
CA GLN A 228 1.06 -0.12 -26.45
C GLN A 228 2.34 -0.91 -26.10
N PRO A 229 2.99 -1.60 -27.05
CA PRO A 229 4.23 -2.35 -26.79
C PRO A 229 5.41 -1.45 -26.37
N GLY A 230 5.30 -0.13 -26.61
CA GLY A 230 6.29 0.87 -26.20
C GLY A 230 6.01 1.55 -24.86
N LEU A 231 5.06 1.04 -24.08
CA LEU A 231 4.74 1.56 -22.74
C LEU A 231 5.97 1.48 -21.82
N PRO A 232 6.40 2.59 -21.18
CA PRO A 232 7.42 2.54 -20.13
C PRO A 232 6.95 1.63 -18.98
N PHE A 233 7.78 0.66 -18.62
CA PHE A 233 7.40 -0.41 -17.71
C PHE A 233 8.59 -0.83 -16.85
N ALA A 234 8.52 -0.61 -15.54
CA ALA A 234 9.62 -0.98 -14.65
C ALA A 234 9.50 -2.43 -14.14
N ILE A 235 10.60 -2.99 -13.67
CA ILE A 235 10.66 -4.26 -12.95
C ILE A 235 11.26 -3.98 -11.59
N ALA A 236 10.48 -4.21 -10.54
CA ALA A 236 10.88 -4.04 -9.15
C ALA A 236 10.49 -5.29 -8.36
N ALA A 237 11.06 -5.48 -7.17
CA ALA A 237 10.70 -6.56 -6.27
C ALA A 237 10.34 -6.01 -4.89
N VAL A 238 9.50 -6.73 -4.15
CA VAL A 238 9.24 -6.41 -2.74
C VAL A 238 10.47 -6.67 -1.90
N THR A 239 10.62 -5.90 -0.81
CA THR A 239 11.72 -6.05 0.15
C THR A 239 11.20 -6.56 1.49
N GLU A 240 12.11 -6.98 2.37
CA GLU A 240 11.77 -7.40 3.75
C GLU A 240 11.14 -6.28 4.60
N LEU A 241 11.37 -5.03 4.24
CA LEU A 241 10.85 -3.87 4.97
C LEU A 241 9.41 -3.51 4.58
N MET A 242 8.97 -3.95 3.40
CA MET A 242 7.61 -3.73 2.93
C MET A 242 6.61 -4.56 3.74
N PRO A 243 5.37 -4.10 3.93
CA PRO A 243 4.36 -4.80 4.73
C PRO A 243 4.10 -6.25 4.29
N GLN A 244 4.20 -6.54 2.99
CA GLN A 244 4.02 -7.89 2.46
C GLN A 244 5.20 -8.83 2.78
N GLY A 245 6.40 -8.26 2.97
CA GLY A 245 7.64 -8.97 3.21
C GLY A 245 8.01 -10.00 2.13
N LEU A 246 8.97 -10.85 2.46
CA LEU A 246 9.46 -11.92 1.57
C LEU A 246 8.74 -13.27 1.77
N GLN A 247 7.90 -13.39 2.80
CA GLN A 247 7.16 -14.62 3.14
C GLN A 247 8.04 -15.88 3.22
N GLY A 248 9.24 -15.75 3.79
CA GLY A 248 10.21 -16.84 3.95
C GLY A 248 11.09 -17.13 2.73
N LEU A 249 10.92 -16.38 1.64
CA LEU A 249 11.81 -16.44 0.47
C LEU A 249 13.10 -15.65 0.72
N ALA A 250 14.18 -16.08 0.06
CA ALA A 250 15.37 -15.26 -0.09
C ALA A 250 15.08 -14.05 -1.01
N PRO A 251 15.81 -12.92 -0.86
CA PRO A 251 15.68 -11.76 -1.74
C PRO A 251 15.70 -12.13 -3.23
N PHE A 252 14.91 -11.42 -4.03
CA PHE A 252 14.81 -11.66 -5.46
C PHE A 252 16.02 -11.09 -6.21
N GLU A 253 16.72 -11.93 -6.97
CA GLU A 253 17.96 -11.55 -7.69
C GLU A 253 17.84 -11.70 -9.22
N LEU A 254 16.76 -12.28 -9.73
CA LEU A 254 16.62 -12.68 -11.15
C LEU A 254 16.08 -11.56 -12.06
N PHE A 255 16.51 -10.33 -11.83
CA PHE A 255 16.04 -9.16 -12.57
C PHE A 255 16.36 -9.18 -14.07
N LEU A 256 17.58 -9.60 -14.45
CA LEU A 256 18.00 -9.62 -15.86
C LEU A 256 17.19 -10.62 -16.71
N PRO A 257 17.02 -11.90 -16.29
CA PRO A 257 16.15 -12.84 -17.00
C PRO A 257 14.70 -12.35 -17.18
N TYR A 258 14.14 -11.72 -16.13
CA TYR A 258 12.80 -11.15 -16.17
C TYR A 258 12.69 -10.01 -17.16
N ARG A 259 13.65 -9.08 -17.14
CA ARG A 259 13.72 -7.98 -18.09
C ARG A 259 13.74 -8.48 -19.53
N SER A 260 14.52 -9.50 -19.82
CA SER A 260 14.53 -10.12 -21.15
C SER A 260 13.18 -10.71 -21.55
N ALA A 261 12.47 -11.37 -20.63
CA ALA A 261 11.14 -11.92 -20.91
C ALA A 261 10.07 -10.84 -21.13
N VAL A 262 10.04 -9.82 -20.26
CA VAL A 262 9.10 -8.69 -20.34
C VAL A 262 9.30 -7.91 -21.64
N ARG A 263 10.56 -7.70 -22.07
CA ARG A 263 10.89 -6.97 -23.31
C ARG A 263 10.39 -7.62 -24.60
N ASN A 264 10.01 -8.90 -24.58
CA ASN A 264 9.38 -9.55 -25.73
C ASN A 264 8.01 -8.94 -26.06
N HIS A 265 7.36 -8.28 -25.09
CA HIS A 265 6.04 -7.68 -25.24
C HIS A 265 6.03 -6.18 -24.94
N LEU A 266 6.86 -5.72 -24.01
CA LEU A 266 7.02 -4.32 -23.61
C LEU A 266 8.48 -3.87 -23.81
N PHE A 267 8.85 -3.46 -25.02
CA PHE A 267 10.26 -3.33 -25.40
C PHE A 267 11.03 -2.22 -24.66
N LYS A 268 10.32 -1.24 -24.08
CA LYS A 268 10.93 -0.20 -23.23
C LYS A 268 11.08 -0.61 -21.76
N ALA A 269 10.74 -1.84 -21.40
CA ALA A 269 10.83 -2.26 -20.02
C ALA A 269 12.26 -2.22 -19.49
N ASP A 270 12.45 -1.82 -18.23
CA ASP A 270 13.76 -1.85 -17.58
C ASP A 270 13.64 -2.13 -16.09
N ILE A 271 14.77 -2.46 -15.45
CA ILE A 271 14.81 -2.64 -13.99
C ILE A 271 14.67 -1.27 -13.34
N ALA A 272 13.81 -1.17 -12.33
CA ALA A 272 13.63 0.06 -11.56
C ALA A 272 14.99 0.51 -11.00
N LYS A 273 15.25 1.80 -11.04
CA LYS A 273 16.42 2.37 -10.37
C LYS A 273 16.02 2.66 -8.93
N ASP A 274 16.83 2.20 -7.99
CA ASP A 274 16.69 2.53 -6.56
C ASP A 274 16.81 4.04 -6.32
#